data_AF-A0A177WM86-F1
#
_entry.id   AF-A0A177WM86-F1
#
_cell.length_a   1.000
_cell.length_b   1.000
_cell.length_c   1.000
_cell.angle_alpha   90.00
_cell.angle_beta   90.00
_cell.angle_gamma   90.00
#
_symmetry.space_group_name_H-M   'P 1'
#
loop_
_entity.id
_entity.type
_entity.pdbx_description
1 polymer ?
#
loop_
_entity_poly.entity_id
_entity_poly.type
_entity_poly.pdbx_seq_one_letter_code
_entity_poly.pdbx_strand_id
1 'polypeptide(L)'
;MDEDGEKMAYDLGDDDAMIKNPLSFKPNPSALLGASDKTDAQSKQSKDELGGVYRPPRVAPMRYDDSSHAQHGRLSQQFKDKASRSRLLGDLQTEFDDRPEEVDAEGTGYGARGATITKEDEKLREREEFEEENFIRLNLSKKDKRIERTMQTKGHLMRFQNEFQDLDADFRDLSEVHHAVEVDDLARYGEGVVGKRNKRTERFIEEQQSKRSRYSDTGDIEKVTREKRGEMGKDAFTHQKHFSNRKSKLSNKK
;
A
#
# COMPACT_ATOMS: atom_id res chain seq x y z
N MET A 1 89.41 -30.62 15.42
CA MET A 1 90.22 -29.79 16.34
C MET A 1 89.94 -28.34 15.98
N ASP A 2 88.67 -27.92 15.96
CA ASP A 2 87.82 -27.61 17.15
C ASP A 2 88.41 -26.33 17.78
N GLU A 3 87.72 -25.22 18.05
CA GLU A 3 86.31 -24.95 18.30
C GLU A 3 86.10 -23.41 18.30
N ASP A 4 84.85 -23.01 18.48
CA ASP A 4 84.23 -21.72 18.26
C ASP A 4 84.68 -20.54 19.16
N GLY A 5 84.49 -19.32 18.65
CA GLY A 5 84.66 -18.06 19.38
C GLY A 5 83.78 -16.96 18.81
N GLU A 6 82.64 -16.76 19.45
CA GLU A 6 81.50 -15.91 19.11
C GLU A 6 81.87 -14.43 18.83
N LYS A 7 81.40 -13.88 17.71
CA LYS A 7 81.29 -12.43 17.49
C LYS A 7 79.82 -12.04 17.52
N MET A 8 79.37 -11.59 18.69
CA MET A 8 78.07 -10.93 18.88
C MET A 8 78.11 -9.56 18.19
N ALA A 9 77.62 -9.49 16.96
CA ALA A 9 77.31 -8.22 16.31
C ALA A 9 75.92 -7.78 16.78
N TYR A 10 75.90 -6.78 17.66
CA TYR A 10 74.72 -6.01 18.01
C TYR A 10 74.32 -5.20 16.77
N ASP A 11 73.44 -5.76 15.96
CA ASP A 11 72.72 -5.00 14.94
C ASP A 11 71.67 -4.15 15.66
N LEU A 12 72.07 -2.92 16.00
CA LEU A 12 71.16 -1.85 16.40
C LEU A 12 70.36 -1.46 15.15
N GLY A 13 69.38 -2.30 14.80
CA GLY A 13 68.40 -2.01 13.77
C GLY A 13 67.56 -0.81 14.18
N ASP A 14 67.41 0.14 13.26
CA ASP A 14 66.69 1.41 13.39
C ASP A 14 65.21 1.25 13.79
N ASP A 15 64.94 1.02 15.07
CA ASP A 15 63.57 0.94 15.62
C ASP A 15 62.91 2.33 15.82
N ASP A 16 63.71 3.41 15.80
CA ASP A 16 63.22 4.79 16.03
C ASP A 16 62.50 5.41 14.81
N ALA A 17 62.66 4.82 13.61
CA ALA A 17 61.95 5.27 12.41
C ALA A 17 60.51 4.71 12.30
N MET A 18 60.20 3.62 13.02
CA MET A 18 58.88 2.99 12.98
C MET A 18 57.84 3.72 13.84
N ILE A 19 58.25 4.48 14.86
CA ILE A 19 57.33 5.18 15.78
C ILE A 19 56.71 6.46 15.16
N LYS A 20 57.27 7.00 14.06
CA LYS A 20 56.83 8.29 13.49
C LYS A 20 55.84 8.20 12.33
N ASN A 21 55.48 7.01 11.84
CA ASN A 21 54.50 6.87 10.76
C ASN A 21 53.34 5.95 11.14
N PRO A 22 52.17 6.48 11.52
CA PRO A 22 51.00 5.68 11.94
C PRO A 22 50.37 4.85 10.81
N LEU A 23 50.84 4.99 9.55
CA LEU A 23 50.40 4.18 8.40
C LEU A 23 51.30 2.96 8.12
N SER A 24 52.39 2.78 8.87
CA SER A 24 53.35 1.68 8.64
C SER A 24 52.92 0.33 9.24
N PHE A 25 51.89 0.32 10.09
CA PHE A 25 51.36 -0.90 10.69
C PHE A 25 50.64 -1.75 9.65
N LYS A 26 51.34 -2.77 9.14
CA LYS A 26 50.75 -3.82 8.31
C LYS A 26 50.12 -4.89 9.21
N PRO A 27 48.94 -5.43 8.87
CA PRO A 27 48.35 -6.52 9.63
C PRO A 27 49.25 -7.76 9.59
N ASN A 28 49.33 -8.49 10.71
CA ASN A 28 50.07 -9.74 10.80
C ASN A 28 49.15 -10.94 10.48
N PRO A 29 49.20 -11.52 9.26
CA PRO A 29 48.29 -12.57 8.84
C PRO A 29 48.53 -13.92 9.54
N SER A 30 49.69 -14.15 10.14
CA SER A 30 49.99 -15.40 10.85
C SER A 30 49.23 -15.52 12.18
N ALA A 31 48.83 -14.39 12.77
CA ALA A 31 47.99 -14.37 13.97
C ALA A 31 46.55 -14.83 13.71
N LEU A 32 46.06 -14.70 12.48
CA LEU A 32 44.71 -15.12 12.10
C LEU A 32 44.58 -16.63 11.87
N LEU A 33 45.68 -17.30 11.49
CA LEU A 33 45.69 -18.72 11.13
C LEU A 33 45.90 -19.64 12.35
N GLY A 34 46.34 -19.11 13.50
CA GLY A 34 46.63 -19.89 14.71
C GLY A 34 45.48 -20.06 15.71
N ALA A 35 44.34 -19.40 15.50
CA ALA A 35 43.23 -19.35 16.47
C ALA A 35 42.07 -20.31 16.16
N SER A 36 42.09 -21.04 15.04
CA SER A 36 40.94 -21.82 14.56
C SER A 36 41.00 -23.32 14.86
N ASP A 37 42.03 -23.83 15.56
CA ASP A 37 42.32 -25.28 15.54
C ASP A 37 42.43 -25.96 16.92
N LYS A 38 41.67 -25.48 17.92
CA LYS A 38 41.49 -26.21 19.19
C LYS A 38 40.05 -26.07 19.70
N THR A 39 39.20 -27.02 19.33
CA THR A 39 38.61 -28.05 20.23
C THR A 39 37.30 -28.56 19.63
N ASP A 40 37.31 -29.84 19.23
CA ASP A 40 36.13 -30.60 18.82
C ASP A 40 36.02 -31.81 19.75
N ALA A 41 35.00 -31.86 20.61
CA ALA A 41 34.55 -33.09 21.29
C ALA A 41 33.18 -32.91 21.98
N GLN A 42 32.14 -33.43 21.30
CA GLN A 42 30.89 -34.00 21.84
C GLN A 42 29.96 -33.13 22.72
N SER A 43 28.83 -32.70 22.14
CA SER A 43 27.51 -33.31 22.45
C SER A 43 26.38 -32.60 21.70
N LYS A 44 25.39 -33.40 21.29
CA LYS A 44 24.21 -32.99 20.53
C LYS A 44 23.29 -32.13 21.40
N GLN A 45 23.10 -30.87 21.03
CA GLN A 45 21.82 -30.16 21.06
C GLN A 45 22.02 -28.82 20.36
N SER A 46 21.30 -28.62 19.25
CA SER A 46 21.40 -27.43 18.41
C SER A 46 20.84 -26.20 19.12
N LYS A 47 21.71 -25.49 19.85
CA LYS A 47 21.50 -24.12 20.32
C LYS A 47 22.80 -23.34 20.11
N ASP A 48 22.69 -22.30 19.29
CA ASP A 48 23.39 -21.01 19.37
C ASP A 48 24.84 -20.98 19.87
N GLU A 49 25.84 -21.17 19.00
CA GLU A 49 27.17 -20.57 19.18
C GLU A 49 27.83 -20.27 17.81
N LEU A 50 27.41 -19.18 17.15
CA LEU A 50 28.24 -18.48 16.16
C LEU A 50 28.25 -17.00 16.55
N GLY A 51 29.44 -16.53 16.93
CA GLY A 51 29.72 -15.30 17.68
C GLY A 51 28.87 -14.08 17.36
N GLY A 52 28.38 -13.45 18.44
CA GLY A 52 28.16 -12.01 18.67
C GLY A 52 27.34 -11.18 17.67
N VAL A 53 26.99 -11.73 16.51
CA VAL A 53 26.32 -11.05 15.42
C VAL A 53 24.89 -11.53 15.40
N TYR A 54 23.97 -10.63 15.75
CA TYR A 54 22.54 -10.91 15.71
C TYR A 54 22.12 -11.42 14.33
N ARG A 55 21.58 -12.64 14.30
CA ARG A 55 20.96 -13.20 13.10
C ARG A 55 19.44 -13.09 13.24
N PRO A 56 18.77 -12.31 12.37
CA PRO A 56 17.32 -12.23 12.41
C PRO A 56 16.70 -13.62 12.14
N PRO A 57 15.52 -13.90 12.72
CA PRO A 57 14.85 -15.18 12.55
C PRO A 57 14.52 -15.42 11.07
N ARG A 58 14.76 -16.65 10.60
CA ARG A 58 14.36 -17.08 9.25
C ARG A 58 12.90 -17.52 9.29
N VAL A 59 11.98 -16.66 8.85
CA VAL A 59 10.55 -16.98 8.75
C VAL A 59 10.28 -17.71 7.44
N ALA A 60 9.63 -18.87 7.51
CA ALA A 60 9.17 -19.58 6.32
C ALA A 60 7.97 -18.84 5.70
N PRO A 61 7.81 -18.85 4.36
CA PRO A 61 6.65 -18.23 3.73
C PRO A 61 5.37 -18.94 4.18
N MET A 62 4.56 -18.25 4.98
CA MET A 62 3.24 -18.70 5.38
C MET A 62 2.23 -18.22 4.33
N ARG A 63 1.41 -19.13 3.79
CA ARG A 63 0.31 -18.75 2.90
C ARG A 63 -0.76 -18.07 3.74
N TYR A 64 -1.07 -16.82 3.43
CA TYR A 64 -2.25 -16.16 3.97
C TYR A 64 -3.46 -16.78 3.30
N ASP A 65 -4.34 -17.42 4.07
CA ASP A 65 -5.69 -17.71 3.60
C ASP A 65 -6.47 -16.40 3.64
N ASP A 66 -6.65 -15.77 2.47
CA ASP A 66 -7.46 -14.56 2.28
C ASP A 66 -8.96 -14.75 2.61
N SER A 67 -9.34 -15.86 3.23
CA SER A 67 -10.73 -16.25 3.48
C SER A 67 -11.44 -15.41 4.54
N SER A 68 -10.73 -14.56 5.30
CA SER A 68 -11.34 -13.70 6.34
C SER A 68 -11.31 -12.20 6.04
N HIS A 69 -10.58 -11.77 5.01
CA HIS A 69 -10.68 -10.41 4.46
C HIS A 69 -11.47 -10.45 3.16
N ALA A 70 -12.75 -10.80 3.33
CA ALA A 70 -13.88 -10.43 2.48
C ALA A 70 -13.51 -10.01 1.05
N GLN A 71 -13.30 -11.02 0.21
CA GLN A 71 -13.58 -11.01 -1.23
C GLN A 71 -15.09 -10.77 -1.49
N HIS A 72 -15.69 -9.81 -0.81
CA HIS A 72 -17.10 -9.45 -0.93
C HIS A 72 -17.18 -7.95 -1.21
N GLY A 73 -17.38 -7.63 -2.49
CA GLY A 73 -17.85 -6.32 -2.92
C GLY A 73 -16.99 -5.14 -2.48
N ARG A 74 -15.69 -5.23 -2.75
CA ARG A 74 -14.92 -4.02 -2.96
C ARG A 74 -14.35 -4.12 -4.35
N LEU A 75 -14.93 -3.34 -5.27
CA LEU A 75 -14.25 -2.94 -6.49
C LEU A 75 -12.81 -2.62 -6.12
N SER A 76 -11.90 -3.51 -6.53
CA SER A 76 -10.49 -3.39 -6.17
C SER A 76 -9.99 -2.05 -6.70
N GLN A 77 -9.03 -1.45 -5.99
CA GLN A 77 -8.39 -0.23 -6.50
C GLN A 77 -7.86 -0.46 -7.92
N GLN A 78 -7.39 -1.67 -8.22
CA GLN A 78 -6.94 -2.06 -9.56
C GLN A 78 -8.03 -1.94 -10.62
N PHE A 79 -9.28 -2.38 -10.36
CA PHE A 79 -10.37 -2.23 -11.33
C PHE A 79 -10.75 -0.77 -11.54
N LYS A 80 -10.68 0.05 -10.48
CA LYS A 80 -10.92 1.50 -10.58
C LYS A 80 -9.83 2.18 -11.38
N ASP A 81 -8.57 1.85 -11.12
CA ASP A 81 -7.41 2.38 -11.83
C ASP A 81 -7.41 1.95 -13.31
N LYS A 82 -7.85 0.72 -13.60
CA LYS A 82 -8.07 0.24 -14.98
C LYS A 82 -9.18 1.03 -15.66
N ALA A 83 -10.34 1.18 -15.00
CA ALA A 83 -11.47 1.92 -15.55
C ALA A 83 -11.08 3.38 -15.84
N SER A 84 -10.38 4.05 -14.93
CA SER A 84 -9.91 5.42 -15.14
C SER A 84 -8.88 5.58 -16.25
N ARG A 85 -8.20 4.49 -16.63
CA ARG A 85 -7.25 4.47 -17.76
C ARG A 85 -7.90 4.17 -19.10
N SER A 86 -9.11 3.61 -19.10
CA SER A 86 -9.81 3.27 -20.35
C SER A 86 -10.24 4.54 -21.06
N ARG A 87 -9.90 4.64 -22.35
CA ARG A 87 -10.19 5.82 -23.16
C ARG A 87 -11.70 5.98 -23.34
N LEU A 88 -12.40 4.89 -23.61
CA LEU A 88 -13.87 4.89 -23.78
C LEU A 88 -14.59 5.49 -22.57
N LEU A 89 -14.15 5.18 -21.35
CA LEU A 89 -14.78 5.74 -20.15
C LEU A 89 -14.40 7.22 -19.95
N GLY A 90 -13.17 7.61 -20.32
CA GLY A 90 -12.75 9.00 -20.34
C GLY A 90 -13.61 9.85 -21.30
N ASP A 91 -13.82 9.37 -22.53
CA ASP A 91 -14.64 10.04 -23.55
C ASP A 91 -16.12 10.12 -23.11
N LEU A 92 -16.66 9.07 -22.48
CA LEU A 92 -18.00 9.14 -21.88
C LEU A 92 -18.05 10.15 -20.74
N GLN A 93 -17.03 10.17 -19.88
CA GLN A 93 -16.97 11.09 -18.76
C GLN A 93 -16.92 12.55 -19.24
N THR A 94 -16.18 12.85 -20.29
CA THR A 94 -16.12 14.20 -20.87
C THR A 94 -17.44 14.60 -21.51
N GLU A 95 -18.18 13.67 -22.15
CA GLU A 95 -19.51 13.95 -22.69
C GLU A 95 -20.55 14.32 -21.61
N PHE A 96 -20.45 13.70 -20.43
CA PHE A 96 -21.32 14.00 -19.29
C PHE A 96 -20.83 15.14 -18.39
N ASP A 97 -19.62 15.67 -18.64
CA ASP A 97 -19.01 16.71 -17.83
C ASP A 97 -19.17 18.07 -18.53
N ASP A 98 -19.76 19.04 -17.83
CA ASP A 98 -19.96 20.40 -18.36
C ASP A 98 -18.67 21.26 -18.31
N ARG A 99 -17.57 20.73 -17.75
CA ARG A 99 -16.29 21.44 -17.64
C ARG A 99 -15.61 21.55 -19.02
N PRO A 100 -15.05 22.72 -19.38
CA PRO A 100 -14.37 22.87 -20.66
C PRO A 100 -13.13 21.97 -20.73
N GLU A 101 -12.94 21.30 -21.87
CA GLU A 101 -11.75 20.49 -22.14
C GLU A 101 -10.53 21.37 -22.49
N GLU A 102 -9.37 20.96 -22.01
CA GLU A 102 -8.09 21.53 -22.44
C GLU A 102 -7.72 21.00 -23.81
N VAL A 103 -8.00 21.80 -24.85
CA VAL A 103 -7.61 21.47 -26.23
C VAL A 103 -6.33 22.22 -26.62
N ASP A 104 -5.41 21.52 -27.28
CA ASP A 104 -4.21 22.15 -27.84
C ASP A 104 -4.57 23.14 -28.97
N ALA A 105 -3.69 24.13 -29.17
CA ALA A 105 -3.86 25.19 -30.16
C ALA A 105 -4.02 24.71 -31.61
N GLU A 106 -3.64 23.45 -31.91
CA GLU A 106 -3.85 22.84 -33.22
C GLU A 106 -5.33 22.53 -33.51
N GLY A 107 -6.22 22.60 -32.50
CA GLY A 107 -7.66 22.43 -32.67
C GLY A 107 -8.09 21.05 -33.16
N THR A 108 -7.17 20.09 -33.21
CA THR A 108 -7.45 18.73 -33.68
C THR A 108 -8.09 17.86 -32.61
N GLY A 109 -8.11 18.27 -31.34
CA GLY A 109 -8.53 17.40 -30.22
C GLY A 109 -7.57 16.23 -29.93
N TYR A 110 -6.57 16.02 -30.80
CA TYR A 110 -5.56 14.95 -30.73
C TYR A 110 -4.15 15.51 -30.47
N GLY A 111 -4.09 16.61 -29.72
CA GLY A 111 -2.83 17.21 -29.29
C GLY A 111 -2.17 16.41 -28.17
N ALA A 112 -0.92 16.74 -27.84
CA ALA A 112 -0.19 16.16 -26.71
C ALA A 112 -0.91 16.39 -25.36
N ARG A 113 -1.90 17.31 -25.34
CA ARG A 113 -2.73 17.64 -24.18
C ARG A 113 -4.20 17.20 -24.30
N GLY A 114 -4.62 16.60 -25.42
CA GLY A 114 -5.99 16.11 -25.61
C GLY A 114 -6.26 14.80 -24.86
N ALA A 115 -7.54 14.41 -24.78
CA ALA A 115 -8.11 13.28 -24.03
C ALA A 115 -7.41 11.90 -24.19
N THR A 116 -6.47 11.77 -25.12
CA THR A 116 -5.85 10.50 -25.54
C THR A 116 -4.36 10.53 -25.22
N ILE A 117 -4.04 10.71 -23.93
CA ILE A 117 -2.67 10.70 -23.43
C ILE A 117 -2.09 9.30 -23.65
N THR A 118 -1.27 9.13 -24.70
CA THR A 118 -0.51 7.91 -24.85
C THR A 118 0.53 7.84 -23.72
N LYS A 119 1.00 6.64 -23.38
CA LYS A 119 2.07 6.47 -22.35
C LYS A 119 3.30 7.33 -22.62
N GLU A 120 3.57 7.62 -23.88
CA GLU A 120 4.70 8.46 -24.28
C GLU A 120 4.41 9.95 -24.05
N ASP A 121 3.15 10.40 -24.20
CA ASP A 121 2.75 11.76 -23.83
C ASP A 121 2.78 11.96 -22.32
N GLU A 122 2.31 10.98 -21.54
CA GLU A 122 2.39 11.01 -20.08
C GLU A 122 3.84 11.15 -19.62
N LYS A 123 4.76 10.40 -20.24
CA LYS A 123 6.19 10.49 -19.97
C LYS A 123 6.81 11.81 -20.41
N LEU A 124 6.34 12.42 -21.49
CA LEU A 124 6.77 13.75 -21.90
C LEU A 124 6.30 14.80 -20.89
N ARG A 125 5.05 14.70 -20.42
CA ARG A 125 4.47 15.59 -19.42
C ARG A 125 5.19 15.48 -18.07
N GLU A 126 5.41 14.26 -17.58
CA GLU A 126 6.16 14.00 -16.35
C GLU A 126 7.59 14.57 -16.43
N ARG A 127 8.22 14.49 -17.61
CA ARG A 127 9.53 15.12 -17.84
C ARG A 127 9.44 16.64 -17.75
N GLU A 128 8.50 17.26 -18.46
CA GLU A 128 8.30 18.71 -18.45
C GLU A 128 8.04 19.21 -17.02
N GLU A 129 7.12 18.57 -16.30
CA GLU A 129 6.83 18.85 -14.89
C GLU A 129 8.09 18.77 -14.02
N PHE A 130 8.88 17.69 -14.16
CA PHE A 130 10.12 17.53 -13.41
C PHE A 130 11.16 18.62 -13.73
N GLU A 131 11.31 18.97 -15.01
CA GLU A 131 12.26 20.00 -15.45
C GLU A 131 11.85 21.39 -14.93
N GLU A 132 10.56 21.69 -14.90
CA GLU A 132 9.99 22.94 -14.38
C GLU A 132 10.12 23.04 -12.85
N GLU A 133 9.80 21.97 -12.13
CA GLU A 133 9.89 21.93 -10.67
C GLU A 133 11.33 22.07 -10.16
N ASN A 134 12.27 21.42 -10.85
CA ASN A 134 13.68 21.38 -10.44
C ASN A 134 14.56 22.41 -11.16
N PHE A 135 14.01 23.14 -12.14
CA PHE A 135 14.73 24.10 -12.99
C PHE A 135 15.98 23.51 -13.67
N ILE A 136 15.95 22.21 -13.99
CA ILE A 136 17.07 21.48 -14.60
C ILE A 136 16.57 20.70 -15.80
N ARG A 137 17.26 20.82 -16.94
CA ARG A 137 16.94 20.04 -18.16
C ARG A 137 17.49 18.62 -18.09
N LEU A 138 16.70 17.63 -18.51
CA LEU A 138 17.14 16.25 -18.60
C LEU A 138 17.74 15.95 -19.98
N ASN A 139 18.82 15.15 -19.99
CA ASN A 139 19.47 14.75 -21.24
C ASN A 139 18.70 13.59 -21.90
N LEU A 140 18.32 13.77 -23.17
CA LEU A 140 17.62 12.73 -23.93
C LEU A 140 18.56 11.71 -24.55
N SER A 141 18.20 10.42 -24.43
CA SER A 141 18.89 9.34 -25.14
C SER A 141 18.68 9.45 -26.66
N LYS A 142 19.57 8.83 -27.44
CA LYS A 142 19.40 8.71 -28.90
C LYS A 142 18.08 8.02 -29.26
N LYS A 143 17.62 7.08 -28.43
CA LYS A 143 16.34 6.39 -28.62
C LYS A 143 15.16 7.34 -28.41
N ASP A 144 15.16 8.10 -27.33
CA ASP A 144 14.10 9.08 -27.03
C ASP A 144 14.02 10.14 -28.13
N LYS A 145 15.16 10.67 -28.57
CA LYS A 145 15.23 11.63 -29.69
C LYS A 145 14.72 11.06 -31.03
N ARG A 146 14.71 9.74 -31.19
CA ARG A 146 14.14 9.09 -32.38
C ARG A 146 12.63 8.99 -32.24
N ILE A 147 12.14 8.58 -31.07
CA ILE A 147 10.71 8.50 -30.75
C ILE A 147 10.07 9.88 -30.90
N GLU A 148 10.69 10.91 -30.32
CA GLU A 148 10.25 12.30 -30.41
C GLU A 148 10.14 12.76 -31.88
N ARG A 149 11.17 12.51 -32.70
CA ARG A 149 11.11 12.83 -34.14
C ARG A 149 10.04 12.07 -34.88
N THR A 150 9.83 10.79 -34.56
CA THR A 150 8.74 10.02 -35.19
C THR A 150 7.37 10.52 -34.77
N MET A 151 7.22 10.99 -33.53
CA MET A 151 6.00 11.61 -33.04
C MET A 151 5.77 12.98 -33.67
N GLN A 152 6.80 13.80 -33.86
CA GLN A 152 6.65 15.08 -34.53
C GLN A 152 6.25 14.91 -36.01
N THR A 153 6.78 13.89 -36.70
CA THR A 153 6.55 13.70 -38.14
C THR A 153 5.32 12.84 -38.47
N LYS A 154 5.00 11.85 -37.63
CA LYS A 154 3.93 10.88 -37.85
C LYS A 154 2.99 10.76 -36.66
N GLY A 155 3.09 11.66 -35.67
CA GLY A 155 2.34 11.60 -34.42
C GLY A 155 0.85 11.50 -34.66
N HIS A 156 0.28 12.38 -35.47
CA HIS A 156 -1.17 12.34 -35.76
C HIS A 156 -1.60 10.97 -36.31
N LEU A 157 -0.92 10.44 -37.34
CA LEU A 157 -1.28 9.14 -37.91
C LEU A 157 -1.07 7.97 -36.94
N MET A 158 0.01 7.98 -36.16
CA MET A 158 0.31 6.93 -35.18
C MET A 158 -0.66 6.99 -34.00
N ARG A 159 -1.02 8.19 -33.53
CA ARG A 159 -2.06 8.40 -32.53
C ARG A 159 -3.34 7.74 -33.02
N PHE A 160 -3.88 8.16 -34.18
CA PHE A 160 -5.09 7.58 -34.79
C PHE A 160 -5.08 6.05 -34.89
N GLN A 161 -3.95 5.44 -35.28
CA GLN A 161 -3.83 3.98 -35.38
C GLN A 161 -3.81 3.29 -34.01
N ASN A 162 -3.13 3.89 -33.02
CA ASN A 162 -3.08 3.36 -31.66
C ASN A 162 -4.46 3.43 -31.01
N GLU A 163 -5.21 4.52 -31.23
CA GLU A 163 -6.56 4.66 -30.66
C GLU A 163 -7.43 3.47 -31.02
N PHE A 164 -7.43 3.08 -32.30
CA PHE A 164 -8.24 1.97 -32.77
C PHE A 164 -7.77 0.60 -32.23
N GLN A 165 -6.46 0.42 -32.01
CA GLN A 165 -5.92 -0.81 -31.41
C GLN A 165 -6.22 -0.90 -29.91
N ASP A 166 -6.22 0.23 -29.22
CA ASP A 166 -6.47 0.32 -27.79
C ASP A 166 -7.97 0.10 -27.46
N LEU A 167 -8.89 0.39 -28.39
CA LEU A 167 -10.32 0.14 -28.22
C LEU A 167 -10.64 -1.34 -27.92
N ASP A 168 -9.99 -2.28 -28.60
CA ASP A 168 -10.20 -3.71 -28.36
C ASP A 168 -9.75 -4.14 -26.94
N ALA A 169 -8.73 -3.48 -26.40
CA ALA A 169 -8.29 -3.71 -25.02
C ALA A 169 -9.26 -3.06 -24.03
N ASP A 170 -9.71 -1.84 -24.29
CA ASP A 170 -10.66 -1.10 -23.46
C ASP A 170 -11.99 -1.85 -23.31
N PHE A 171 -12.52 -2.44 -24.38
CA PHE A 171 -13.77 -3.23 -24.28
C PHE A 171 -13.62 -4.48 -23.40
N ARG A 172 -12.43 -5.10 -23.38
CA ARG A 172 -12.15 -6.24 -22.49
C ARG A 172 -12.07 -5.76 -21.04
N ASP A 173 -11.30 -4.71 -20.76
CA ASP A 173 -11.18 -4.17 -19.41
C ASP A 173 -12.53 -3.64 -18.88
N LEU A 174 -13.36 -3.01 -19.71
CA LEU A 174 -14.70 -2.58 -19.33
C LEU A 174 -15.63 -3.75 -18.98
N SER A 175 -15.52 -4.88 -19.70
CA SER A 175 -16.30 -6.08 -19.37
C SER A 175 -15.91 -6.65 -17.99
N GLU A 176 -14.62 -6.64 -17.65
CA GLU A 176 -14.13 -7.04 -16.34
C GLU A 176 -14.60 -6.10 -15.24
N VAL A 177 -14.52 -4.78 -15.49
CA VAL A 177 -15.01 -3.76 -14.56
C VAL A 177 -16.51 -3.90 -14.33
N HIS A 178 -17.30 -4.10 -15.40
CA HIS A 178 -18.74 -4.30 -15.30
C HIS A 178 -19.07 -5.50 -14.39
N HIS A 179 -18.44 -6.65 -14.61
CA HIS A 179 -18.64 -7.81 -13.75
C HIS A 179 -18.19 -7.57 -12.30
N ALA A 180 -17.09 -6.85 -12.09
CA ALA A 180 -16.64 -6.49 -10.75
C ALA A 180 -17.65 -5.56 -10.04
N VAL A 181 -18.26 -4.62 -10.77
CA VAL A 181 -19.32 -3.74 -10.26
C VAL A 181 -20.57 -4.56 -9.93
N GLU A 182 -20.99 -5.47 -10.79
CA GLU A 182 -22.15 -6.33 -10.56
C GLU A 182 -22.00 -7.18 -9.30
N VAL A 183 -20.84 -7.82 -9.12
CA VAL A 183 -20.54 -8.62 -7.92
C VAL A 183 -20.54 -7.75 -6.67
N ASP A 184 -20.00 -6.53 -6.76
CA ASP A 184 -19.99 -5.56 -5.66
C ASP A 184 -21.40 -5.08 -5.29
N ASP A 185 -22.19 -4.69 -6.28
CA ASP A 185 -23.58 -4.27 -6.09
C ASP A 185 -24.44 -5.40 -5.54
N LEU A 186 -24.21 -6.63 -5.98
CA LEU A 186 -24.88 -7.81 -5.46
C LEU A 186 -24.53 -8.04 -3.98
N ALA A 187 -23.26 -7.90 -3.61
CA ALA A 187 -22.83 -8.03 -2.22
C ALA A 187 -23.40 -6.91 -1.33
N ARG A 188 -23.41 -5.67 -1.84
CA ARG A 188 -23.85 -4.48 -1.09
C ARG A 188 -25.37 -4.40 -0.97
N TYR A 189 -26.07 -4.56 -2.08
CA TYR A 189 -27.49 -4.29 -2.19
C TYR A 189 -28.31 -5.57 -2.31
N GLY A 190 -27.72 -6.72 -2.63
CA GLY A 190 -28.47 -7.96 -2.79
C GLY A 190 -29.26 -8.01 -4.10
N GLU A 191 -29.60 -9.22 -4.53
CA GLU A 191 -30.32 -9.43 -5.78
C GLU A 191 -31.82 -9.15 -5.63
N GLY A 192 -32.40 -8.50 -6.62
CA GLY A 192 -33.84 -8.24 -6.68
C GLY A 192 -34.39 -7.38 -5.52
N VAL A 193 -35.72 -7.26 -5.46
CA VAL A 193 -36.41 -6.38 -4.49
C VAL A 193 -36.32 -6.94 -3.07
N VAL A 194 -36.38 -8.27 -2.92
CA VAL A 194 -36.34 -8.95 -1.62
C VAL A 194 -34.93 -8.95 -1.04
N GLY A 195 -33.90 -9.25 -1.84
CA GLY A 195 -32.51 -9.14 -1.42
C GLY A 195 -32.15 -7.72 -0.97
N LYS A 196 -32.61 -6.70 -1.72
CA LYS A 196 -32.48 -5.28 -1.35
C LYS A 196 -33.13 -4.92 -0.02
N ARG A 197 -34.32 -5.45 0.26
CA ARG A 197 -34.97 -5.23 1.57
C ARG A 197 -34.19 -5.91 2.69
N ASN A 198 -33.78 -7.16 2.49
CA ASN A 198 -33.05 -7.93 3.50
C ASN A 198 -31.69 -7.29 3.84
N LYS A 199 -30.93 -6.84 2.83
CA LYS A 199 -29.66 -6.13 3.04
C LYS A 199 -29.83 -4.80 3.76
N ARG A 200 -30.89 -4.04 3.46
CA ARG A 200 -31.22 -2.80 4.19
C ARG A 200 -31.55 -3.10 5.66
N THR A 201 -32.29 -4.18 5.93
CA THR A 201 -32.60 -4.57 7.32
C THR A 201 -31.36 -5.06 8.07
N GLU A 202 -30.48 -5.84 7.43
CA GLU A 202 -29.21 -6.28 8.01
C GLU A 202 -28.33 -5.08 8.40
N ARG A 203 -28.15 -4.11 7.48
CA ARG A 203 -27.39 -2.88 7.76
C ARG A 203 -27.99 -2.07 8.91
N PHE A 204 -29.32 -1.95 8.95
CA PHE A 204 -29.98 -1.25 10.05
C PHE A 204 -29.72 -1.95 11.39
N ILE A 205 -29.78 -3.28 11.44
CA ILE A 205 -29.51 -4.06 12.65
C ILE A 205 -28.04 -3.91 13.08
N GLU A 206 -27.10 -4.00 12.15
CA GLU A 206 -25.66 -3.82 12.39
C GLU A 206 -25.32 -2.41 12.91
N GLU A 207 -25.97 -1.37 12.37
CA GLU A 207 -25.82 -0.01 12.86
C GLU A 207 -26.34 0.17 14.29
N GLN A 208 -27.45 -0.48 14.65
CA GLN A 208 -27.96 -0.45 16.02
C GLN A 208 -27.04 -1.22 16.99
N GLN A 209 -26.45 -2.33 16.55
CA GLN A 209 -25.50 -3.10 17.36
C GLN A 209 -24.18 -2.36 17.56
N SER A 210 -23.63 -1.73 16.52
CA SER A 210 -22.39 -0.93 16.62
C SER A 210 -22.58 0.31 17.49
N LYS A 211 -23.74 0.98 17.42
CA LYS A 211 -24.08 2.07 18.36
C LYS A 211 -24.14 1.56 19.79
N ARG A 212 -24.81 0.43 20.05
CA ARG A 212 -24.85 -0.18 21.40
C ARG A 212 -23.48 -0.57 21.92
N SER A 213 -22.60 -1.09 21.06
CA SER A 213 -21.21 -1.41 21.42
C SER A 213 -20.41 -0.17 21.80
N ARG A 214 -20.58 0.96 21.09
CA ARG A 214 -19.89 2.22 21.40
C ARG A 214 -20.29 2.85 22.74
N TYR A 215 -21.49 2.55 23.24
CA TYR A 215 -21.96 3.00 24.57
C TYR A 215 -21.81 1.92 25.67
N SER A 216 -21.27 0.74 25.35
CA SER A 216 -21.08 -0.32 26.35
C SER A 216 -19.86 -0.08 27.25
N ASP A 217 -18.86 0.66 26.76
CA ASP A 217 -17.61 0.99 27.48
C ASP A 217 -17.79 2.13 28.50
N THR A 218 -18.84 2.94 28.36
CA THR A 218 -19.19 3.99 29.34
C THR A 218 -20.00 3.47 30.53
N GLY A 219 -20.42 2.19 30.49
CA GLY A 219 -21.23 1.57 31.54
C GLY A 219 -20.51 1.44 32.88
N ASP A 220 -19.17 1.44 32.88
CA ASP A 220 -18.39 1.41 34.11
C ASP A 220 -18.29 2.77 34.80
N ILE A 221 -18.45 3.88 34.07
CA ILE A 221 -18.52 5.24 34.64
C ILE A 221 -19.86 5.46 35.37
N GLU A 222 -20.97 4.92 34.84
CA GLU A 222 -22.28 5.05 35.50
C GLU A 222 -22.38 4.25 36.81
N LYS A 223 -21.69 3.11 36.94
CA LYS A 223 -21.69 2.32 38.20
C LYS A 223 -21.06 3.10 39.36
N VAL A 224 -19.96 3.82 39.12
CA VAL A 224 -19.28 4.63 40.15
C VAL A 224 -20.15 5.80 40.64
N THR A 225 -20.99 6.37 39.75
CA THR A 225 -21.92 7.45 40.13
C THR A 225 -23.19 6.96 40.81
N ARG A 226 -23.59 5.70 40.58
CA ARG A 226 -24.75 5.08 41.21
C ARG A 226 -24.46 4.60 42.63
N GLU A 227 -23.26 4.12 42.91
CA GLU A 227 -22.82 3.76 44.26
C GLU A 227 -22.79 4.98 45.19
N LYS A 228 -22.40 6.16 44.70
CA LYS A 228 -22.45 7.41 45.48
C LYS A 228 -23.84 7.97 45.75
N ARG A 229 -24.88 7.46 45.08
CA ARG A 229 -26.29 7.86 45.32
C ARG A 229 -27.03 6.91 46.27
N GLY A 230 -26.37 5.86 46.78
CA GLY A 230 -26.95 4.89 47.71
C GLY A 230 -26.96 5.33 49.19
N GLU A 231 -26.32 6.45 49.54
CA GLU A 231 -26.10 6.85 50.94
C GLU A 231 -26.99 8.00 51.45
N MET A 232 -27.94 8.51 50.66
CA MET A 232 -28.81 9.61 51.11
C MET A 232 -30.30 9.23 51.02
N GLY A 233 -30.89 8.96 52.19
CA GLY A 233 -32.30 9.23 52.48
C GLY A 233 -33.30 8.15 52.08
N LYS A 234 -33.67 7.30 53.05
CA LYS A 234 -34.94 6.56 53.02
C LYS A 234 -36.06 7.51 53.43
N ASP A 235 -36.74 8.14 52.47
CA ASP A 235 -38.02 8.81 52.73
C ASP A 235 -39.13 8.26 51.83
N ALA A 236 -40.22 7.90 52.50
CA ALA A 236 -41.33 7.13 52.00
C ALA A 236 -42.23 7.95 51.08
N PHE A 237 -42.38 7.54 49.82
CA PHE A 237 -43.63 7.71 49.05
C PHE A 237 -43.62 6.86 47.78
N THR A 238 -44.00 5.60 47.90
CA THR A 238 -44.32 4.76 46.73
C THR A 238 -45.62 5.26 46.12
N HIS A 239 -45.55 5.94 44.97
CA HIS A 239 -46.72 6.23 44.13
C HIS A 239 -46.75 5.30 42.92
N GLN A 240 -47.65 4.34 43.03
CA GLN A 240 -48.14 3.42 42.01
C GLN A 240 -48.57 4.20 40.76
N LYS A 241 -47.98 3.90 39.59
CA LYS A 241 -48.57 4.28 38.30
C LYS A 241 -48.70 3.05 37.41
N HIS A 242 -49.94 2.56 37.35
CA HIS A 242 -50.42 1.64 36.32
C HIS A 242 -50.49 2.39 34.98
N PHE A 243 -49.84 1.85 33.94
CA PHE A 243 -50.08 2.29 32.57
C PHE A 243 -50.88 1.21 31.82
N SER A 244 -52.12 1.57 31.50
CA SER A 244 -53.04 0.77 30.71
C SER A 244 -52.61 0.73 29.23
N ASN A 245 -52.40 -0.47 28.68
CA ASN A 245 -52.24 -0.67 27.24
C ASN A 245 -53.60 -0.49 26.53
N ARG A 246 -53.75 0.57 25.73
CA ARG A 246 -54.86 0.67 24.75
C ARG A 246 -54.37 0.20 23.39
N LYS A 247 -54.90 -0.94 22.93
CA LYS A 247 -54.83 -1.37 21.53
C LYS A 247 -55.80 -0.51 20.71
N SER A 248 -55.28 0.26 19.74
CA SER A 248 -56.10 0.92 18.72
C SER A 248 -56.52 -0.12 17.66
N LYS A 249 -57.82 -0.35 17.54
CA LYS A 249 -58.40 -1.04 16.37
C LYS A 249 -58.62 0.01 15.29
N LEU A 250 -57.91 -0.12 14.16
CA LEU A 250 -58.23 0.60 12.93
C LEU A 250 -59.47 -0.05 12.31
N SER A 251 -60.54 0.75 12.13
CA SER A 251 -61.71 0.35 11.35
C SER A 251 -61.48 0.72 9.88
N ASN A 252 -61.37 -0.28 9.01
CA ASN A 252 -61.54 -0.10 7.57
C ASN A 252 -63.02 0.17 7.29
N LYS A 253 -63.33 1.30 6.65
CA LYS A 253 -64.63 1.54 6.04
C LYS A 253 -64.46 1.49 4.52
N LYS A 254 -65.40 0.76 3.92
CA LYS A 254 -65.58 0.49 2.50
C LYS A 254 -65.66 1.77 1.67
#